data_AF-A0A2V9V615-F1
#
_entry.id   AF-A0A2V9V615-F1
#
_cell.length_a   1.000
_cell.length_b   1.000
_cell.length_c   1.000
_cell.angle_alpha   90.00
_cell.angle_beta   90.00
_cell.angle_gamma   90.00
#
_symmetry.space_group_name_H-M   'P 1'
#
loop_
_entity.id
_entity.type
_entity.pdbx_description
1 polymer ?
#
loop_
_entity_poly.entity_id
_entity_poly.type
_entity_poly.pdbx_seq_one_letter_code
_entity_poly.pdbx_strand_id
1 'polypeptide(L)'
;MSQAAPAFTRTPAEVVRQTPVSQASNGVCYASSGEVTIAEGDLERMVAAVPRSAAAALERKAYYFVPLTVSQGEDTVIADRYDVVLSDSAVCHRNLNLGDAQCVFISTRLMDDKFSVAFEFYINVGHAIVERIGVSQAFADLAWKQVEGGVRGETSLDAWEARKGATGPGSDTEKYKNEFFAA
;
A
#
# COMPACT_ATOMS: atom_id res chain seq x y z
N MET A 1 10.54 -27.99 24.05
CA MET A 1 10.39 -27.51 22.66
C MET A 1 11.65 -26.72 22.34
N SER A 2 12.37 -27.07 21.27
CA SER A 2 13.59 -26.34 20.88
C SER A 2 13.18 -24.94 20.43
N GLN A 3 13.73 -23.91 21.07
CA GLN A 3 13.50 -22.52 20.66
C GLN A 3 14.16 -22.36 19.29
N ALA A 4 13.36 -22.14 18.24
CA ALA A 4 13.92 -21.80 16.94
C ALA A 4 14.83 -20.57 17.10
N ALA A 5 15.96 -20.54 16.38
CA ALA A 5 16.84 -19.38 16.40
C ALA A 5 16.04 -18.12 16.05
N PRO A 6 16.33 -16.97 16.68
CA PRO A 6 15.65 -15.71 16.38
C PRO A 6 15.83 -15.34 14.90
N ALA A 7 14.84 -14.67 14.31
CA ALA A 7 14.97 -14.17 12.94
C ALA A 7 16.14 -13.19 12.83
N PHE A 8 16.82 -13.25 11.68
CA PHE A 8 17.94 -12.37 11.40
C PHE A 8 17.40 -11.06 10.82
N THR A 9 17.84 -9.94 11.37
CA THR A 9 17.45 -8.61 10.89
C THR A 9 18.59 -7.95 10.12
N ARG A 10 18.24 -7.21 9.07
CA ARG A 10 19.16 -6.42 8.24
C ARG A 10 18.68 -4.98 8.19
N THR A 11 19.62 -4.07 7.96
CA THR A 11 19.26 -2.70 7.58
C THR A 11 18.63 -2.69 6.17
N PRO A 12 17.74 -1.72 5.86
CA PRO A 12 17.19 -1.53 4.52
C PRO A 12 18.27 -1.44 3.43
N ALA A 13 19.37 -0.73 3.71
CA ALA A 13 20.48 -0.59 2.76
C ALA A 13 21.18 -1.92 2.47
N GLU A 14 21.30 -2.82 3.45
CA GLU A 14 21.85 -4.17 3.22
C GLU A 14 20.93 -5.02 2.36
N VAL A 15 19.61 -4.96 2.60
CA VAL A 15 18.63 -5.67 1.78
C VAL A 15 18.69 -5.20 0.33
N VAL A 16 18.74 -3.88 0.10
CA VAL A 16 18.88 -3.30 -1.26
C VAL A 16 20.15 -3.78 -1.94
N ARG A 17 21.29 -3.80 -1.23
CA ARG A 17 22.57 -4.28 -1.81
C ARG A 17 22.56 -5.77 -2.15
N GLN A 18 21.83 -6.58 -1.37
CA GLN A 18 21.80 -8.03 -1.53
C GLN A 18 20.69 -8.52 -2.45
N THR A 19 19.70 -7.67 -2.74
CA THR A 19 18.49 -8.05 -3.47
C THR A 19 18.32 -7.16 -4.70
N PRO A 20 18.84 -7.59 -5.85
CA PRO A 20 18.68 -6.86 -7.11
C PRO A 20 17.20 -6.70 -7.46
N VAL A 21 16.85 -5.50 -7.95
CA VAL A 21 15.49 -5.23 -8.44
C VAL A 21 15.29 -5.85 -9.81
N SER A 22 14.12 -6.43 -10.01
CA SER A 22 13.58 -6.79 -11.32
C SER A 22 12.62 -5.70 -11.78
N GLN A 23 12.42 -5.60 -13.09
CA GLN A 23 11.43 -4.69 -13.67
C GLN A 23 10.33 -5.51 -14.35
N ALA A 24 9.08 -5.31 -13.93
CA ALA A 24 7.93 -5.93 -14.57
C ALA A 24 7.68 -5.34 -15.96
N SER A 25 6.91 -6.05 -16.79
CA SER A 25 6.59 -5.66 -18.18
C SER A 25 5.80 -4.35 -18.34
N ASN A 26 5.30 -3.79 -17.23
CA ASN A 26 4.66 -2.47 -17.15
C ASN A 26 5.61 -1.35 -16.69
N GLY A 27 6.86 -1.66 -16.35
CA GLY A 27 7.90 -0.71 -15.94
C GLY A 27 8.10 -0.58 -14.43
N VAL A 28 7.27 -1.22 -13.59
CA VAL A 28 7.41 -1.16 -12.13
C VAL A 28 8.63 -1.96 -11.66
N CYS A 29 9.48 -1.32 -10.85
CA CYS A 29 10.63 -1.98 -10.24
C CYS A 29 10.23 -2.65 -8.92
N TYR A 30 10.58 -3.92 -8.74
CA TYR A 30 10.28 -4.67 -7.54
C TYR A 30 11.31 -5.74 -7.23
N ALA A 31 11.34 -6.20 -6.00
CA ALA A 31 12.17 -7.32 -5.55
C ALA A 31 11.47 -8.09 -4.43
N SER A 32 11.90 -9.32 -4.20
CA SER A 32 11.49 -10.10 -3.03
C SER A 32 12.73 -10.64 -2.31
N SER A 33 12.72 -10.61 -0.98
CA SER A 33 13.85 -11.06 -0.16
C SER A 33 13.35 -11.72 1.12
N GLY A 34 13.93 -12.85 1.51
CA GLY A 34 13.58 -13.60 2.71
C GLY A 34 12.45 -14.61 2.49
N GLU A 35 11.88 -15.13 3.59
CA GLU A 35 10.82 -16.14 3.58
C GLU A 35 9.44 -15.52 3.28
N VAL A 36 9.20 -15.25 1.99
CA VAL A 36 7.92 -14.73 1.49
C VAL A 36 6.99 -15.89 1.09
N THR A 37 5.71 -15.81 1.49
CA THR A 37 4.69 -16.84 1.21
C THR A 37 3.97 -16.66 -0.12
N ILE A 38 4.11 -15.49 -0.75
CA ILE A 38 3.54 -15.21 -2.07
C ILE A 38 4.39 -15.89 -3.13
N ALA A 39 3.76 -16.73 -3.96
CA ALA A 39 4.42 -17.35 -5.10
C ALA A 39 4.89 -16.29 -6.09
N GLU A 40 6.08 -16.47 -6.68
CA GLU A 40 6.70 -15.50 -7.60
C GLU A 40 5.77 -15.08 -8.74
N GLY A 41 5.07 -16.02 -9.38
CA GLY A 41 4.13 -15.70 -10.45
C GLY A 41 2.87 -14.96 -9.99
N ASP A 42 2.45 -15.12 -8.72
CA ASP A 42 1.37 -14.29 -8.15
C ASP A 42 1.86 -12.86 -7.93
N LEU A 43 3.09 -12.72 -7.42
CA LEU A 43 3.72 -11.42 -7.19
C LEU A 43 3.91 -10.65 -8.50
N GLU A 44 4.43 -11.31 -9.53
CA GLU A 44 4.60 -10.72 -10.85
C GLU A 44 3.26 -10.27 -11.43
N ARG A 45 2.20 -11.10 -11.34
CA ARG A 45 0.86 -10.72 -11.80
C ARG A 45 0.31 -9.50 -11.06
N MET A 46 0.50 -9.45 -9.74
CA MET A 46 0.06 -8.33 -8.91
C MET A 46 0.79 -7.03 -9.31
N VAL A 47 2.12 -7.09 -9.48
CA VAL A 47 2.90 -5.93 -9.92
C VAL A 47 2.51 -5.50 -11.34
N ALA A 48 2.32 -6.46 -12.25
CA ALA A 48 1.94 -6.22 -13.64
C ALA A 48 0.53 -5.62 -13.81
N ALA A 49 -0.33 -5.72 -12.79
CA ALA A 49 -1.67 -5.14 -12.81
C ALA A 49 -1.66 -3.61 -12.74
N VAL A 50 -0.56 -2.98 -12.33
CA VAL A 50 -0.43 -1.52 -12.36
C VAL A 50 -0.45 -1.03 -13.82
N PRO A 51 -1.34 -0.10 -14.19
CA PRO A 51 -1.38 0.46 -15.54
C PRO A 51 -0.05 1.11 -15.92
N ARG A 52 0.40 0.94 -17.17
CA ARG A 52 1.66 1.54 -17.65
C ARG A 52 1.72 3.07 -17.47
N SER A 53 0.59 3.75 -17.64
CA SER A 53 0.48 5.20 -17.41
C SER A 53 0.71 5.59 -15.95
N ALA A 54 0.28 4.74 -15.00
CA ALA A 54 0.56 4.90 -13.59
C ALA A 54 2.01 4.56 -13.25
N ALA A 55 2.57 3.50 -13.85
CA ALA A 55 3.96 3.10 -13.63
C ALA A 55 4.97 4.21 -14.01
N ALA A 56 4.66 5.03 -15.02
CA ALA A 56 5.47 6.21 -15.37
C ALA A 56 5.55 7.26 -14.24
N ALA A 57 4.61 7.29 -13.31
CA ALA A 57 4.67 8.16 -12.13
C ALA A 57 5.57 7.59 -11.01
N LEU A 58 6.03 6.34 -11.13
CA LEU A 58 6.82 5.63 -10.12
C LEU A 58 8.34 5.74 -10.38
N GLU A 59 8.79 6.75 -11.13
CA GLU A 59 10.21 6.97 -11.43
C GLU A 59 11.05 6.95 -10.15
N ARG A 60 12.15 6.17 -10.16
CA ARG A 60 13.06 5.96 -9.03
C ARG A 60 12.44 5.28 -7.81
N LYS A 61 11.23 4.69 -7.92
CA LYS A 61 10.62 3.89 -6.86
C LYS A 61 10.86 2.40 -7.08
N ALA A 62 11.19 1.67 -6.02
CA ALA A 62 11.32 0.22 -6.03
C ALA A 62 10.57 -0.41 -4.84
N TYR A 63 9.79 -1.45 -5.10
CA TYR A 63 8.97 -2.14 -4.10
C TYR A 63 9.65 -3.44 -3.66
N TYR A 64 9.99 -3.54 -2.38
CA TYR A 64 10.63 -4.70 -1.77
C TYR A 64 9.60 -5.48 -0.95
N PHE A 65 9.24 -6.66 -1.43
CA PHE A 65 8.36 -7.59 -0.73
C PHE A 65 9.19 -8.45 0.22
N VAL A 66 9.05 -8.18 1.52
CA VAL A 66 9.87 -8.78 2.59
C VAL A 66 8.99 -9.43 3.65
N PRO A 67 9.48 -10.36 4.48
CA PRO A 67 8.67 -10.99 5.51
C PRO A 67 8.09 -9.98 6.49
N LEU A 68 8.96 -9.24 7.18
CA LEU A 68 8.59 -8.20 8.12
C LEU A 68 9.51 -6.99 7.98
N THR A 69 8.88 -5.83 7.82
CA THR A 69 9.46 -4.50 8.02
C THR A 69 9.16 -4.10 9.46
N VAL A 70 10.20 -3.86 10.26
CA VAL A 70 10.08 -3.70 11.72
C VAL A 70 10.60 -2.33 12.13
N SER A 71 9.85 -1.65 12.98
CA SER A 71 10.31 -0.43 13.65
C SER A 71 11.05 -0.79 14.92
N GLN A 72 12.31 -0.36 15.05
CA GLN A 72 13.12 -0.54 16.25
C GLN A 72 13.54 0.84 16.75
N GLY A 73 12.72 1.43 17.61
CA GLY A 73 12.88 2.84 17.99
C GLY A 73 12.73 3.74 16.77
N GLU A 74 13.75 4.54 16.49
CA GLU A 74 13.80 5.42 15.31
C GLU A 74 14.29 4.69 14.04
N ASP A 75 14.86 3.49 14.19
CA ASP A 75 15.41 2.73 13.08
C ASP A 75 14.35 1.81 12.44
N THR A 76 14.59 1.48 11.16
CA THR A 76 13.84 0.43 10.46
C THR A 76 14.78 -0.72 10.17
N VAL A 77 14.35 -1.94 10.45
CA VAL A 77 15.05 -3.17 10.10
C VAL A 77 14.13 -4.13 9.36
N ILE A 78 14.72 -5.02 8.57
CA ILE A 78 14.01 -6.01 7.76
C ILE A 78 14.35 -7.39 8.29
N ALA A 79 13.33 -8.15 8.70
CA ALA A 79 13.51 -9.54 9.13
C ALA A 79 13.54 -10.48 7.91
N ASP A 80 14.38 -11.51 7.97
CA ASP A 80 14.53 -12.51 6.92
C ASP A 80 13.43 -13.58 6.89
N ARG A 81 12.62 -13.65 7.94
CA ARG A 81 11.41 -14.49 8.05
C ARG A 81 10.44 -13.90 9.06
N TYR A 82 9.26 -14.51 9.18
CA TYR A 82 8.34 -14.18 10.26
C TYR A 82 8.93 -14.57 11.61
N ASP A 83 8.80 -13.68 12.59
CA ASP A 83 9.17 -13.91 13.98
C ASP A 83 8.13 -13.23 14.88
N VAL A 84 7.59 -14.00 15.83
CA VAL A 84 6.52 -13.54 16.71
C VAL A 84 6.96 -12.41 17.65
N VAL A 85 8.25 -12.33 17.99
CA VAL A 85 8.78 -11.24 18.83
C VAL A 85 8.89 -9.97 18.00
N LEU A 86 9.26 -10.10 16.72
CA LEU A 86 9.37 -8.96 15.82
C LEU A 86 8.03 -8.47 15.29
N SER A 87 7.00 -9.32 15.25
CA SER A 87 5.67 -8.96 14.70
C SER A 87 4.99 -7.85 15.48
N ASP A 88 5.23 -7.75 16.80
CA ASP A 88 4.64 -6.72 17.65
C ASP A 88 5.08 -5.30 17.25
N SER A 89 6.27 -5.18 16.64
CA SER A 89 6.82 -3.92 16.14
C SER A 89 6.86 -3.85 14.61
N ALA A 90 6.26 -4.82 13.92
CA ALA A 90 6.20 -4.86 12.47
C ALA A 90 5.12 -3.90 11.94
N VAL A 91 5.40 -3.31 10.78
CA VAL A 91 4.49 -2.39 10.08
C VAL A 91 4.16 -2.94 8.70
N CYS A 92 3.02 -2.57 8.14
CA CYS A 92 2.60 -3.03 6.81
C CYS A 92 3.60 -2.62 5.72
N HIS A 93 4.09 -1.38 5.80
CA HIS A 93 5.13 -0.90 4.90
C HIS A 93 6.00 0.21 5.53
N ARG A 94 7.17 0.45 4.96
CA ARG A 94 8.00 1.65 5.22
C ARG A 94 8.56 2.19 3.92
N ASN A 95 8.42 3.50 3.72
CA ASN A 95 8.98 4.22 2.59
C ASN A 95 10.26 4.91 3.03
N LEU A 96 11.37 4.65 2.34
CA LEU A 96 12.69 5.16 2.67
C LEU A 96 13.38 5.70 1.43
N ASN A 97 14.04 6.85 1.57
CA ASN A 97 14.98 7.33 0.54
C ASN A 97 16.34 6.68 0.81
N LEU A 98 16.80 5.85 -0.12
CA LEU A 98 18.08 5.15 -0.04
C LEU A 98 18.93 5.56 -1.25
N GLY A 99 19.81 6.53 -1.04
CA GLY A 99 20.53 7.18 -2.14
C GLY A 99 19.58 8.06 -2.97
N ASP A 100 19.56 7.84 -4.28
CA ASP A 100 18.69 8.52 -5.25
C ASP A 100 17.37 7.78 -5.53
N ALA A 101 17.18 6.60 -4.93
CA ALA A 101 15.98 5.79 -5.06
C ALA A 101 15.10 5.90 -3.83
N GLN A 102 13.78 5.83 -4.04
CA GLN A 102 12.82 5.61 -2.97
C GLN A 102 12.43 4.13 -2.93
N CYS A 103 12.73 3.48 -1.82
CA CYS A 103 12.43 2.08 -1.59
C CYS A 103 11.21 1.95 -0.68
N VAL A 104 10.27 1.10 -1.07
CA VAL A 104 9.07 0.78 -0.30
C VAL A 104 9.18 -0.66 0.15
N PHE A 105 9.41 -0.89 1.44
CA PHE A 105 9.46 -2.24 2.01
C PHE A 105 8.06 -2.62 2.47
N ILE A 106 7.51 -3.71 1.95
CA ILE A 106 6.15 -4.20 2.23
C ILE A 106 6.25 -5.53 2.96
N SER A 107 5.69 -5.59 4.17
CA SER A 107 5.61 -6.79 4.99
C SER A 107 4.59 -7.76 4.44
N THR A 108 5.06 -8.92 4.00
CA THR A 108 4.23 -9.97 3.40
C THR A 108 3.67 -10.95 4.41
N ARG A 109 4.29 -11.06 5.59
CA ARG A 109 3.95 -12.04 6.63
C ARG A 109 3.27 -11.41 7.85
N LEU A 110 2.96 -10.11 7.82
CA LEU A 110 2.31 -9.43 8.95
C LEU A 110 0.83 -9.83 9.08
N MET A 111 0.06 -9.73 8.00
CA MET A 111 -1.34 -10.19 7.94
C MET A 111 -1.50 -11.59 7.34
N ASP A 112 -0.41 -12.12 6.74
CA ASP A 112 -0.32 -13.44 6.09
C ASP A 112 -1.44 -13.73 5.07
N ASP A 113 -1.88 -12.70 4.34
CA ASP A 113 -2.86 -12.84 3.27
C ASP A 113 -2.50 -11.99 2.03
N LYS A 114 -2.86 -12.51 0.84
CA LYS A 114 -2.53 -11.89 -0.46
C LYS A 114 -3.26 -10.57 -0.68
N PHE A 115 -4.46 -10.40 -0.11
CA PHE A 115 -5.24 -9.19 -0.30
C PHE A 115 -4.58 -8.02 0.43
N SER A 116 -4.13 -8.19 1.67
CA SER A 116 -3.42 -7.17 2.42
C SER A 116 -2.14 -6.74 1.70
N VAL A 117 -1.35 -7.68 1.17
CA VAL A 117 -0.13 -7.31 0.43
C VAL A 117 -0.46 -6.53 -0.85
N ALA A 118 -1.48 -6.95 -1.59
CA ALA A 118 -1.94 -6.22 -2.77
C ALA A 118 -2.46 -4.83 -2.41
N PHE A 119 -3.25 -4.72 -1.34
CA PHE A 119 -3.77 -3.46 -0.83
C PHE A 119 -2.63 -2.49 -0.49
N GLU A 120 -1.65 -2.95 0.29
CA GLU A 120 -0.49 -2.15 0.70
C GLU A 120 0.40 -1.72 -0.49
N PHE A 121 0.54 -2.59 -1.49
CA PHE A 121 1.23 -2.23 -2.73
C PHE A 121 0.46 -1.16 -3.51
N TYR A 122 -0.83 -1.38 -3.77
CA TYR A 122 -1.62 -0.47 -4.60
C TYR A 122 -1.88 0.88 -3.93
N ILE A 123 -2.03 0.95 -2.60
CA ILE A 123 -2.16 2.24 -1.91
C ILE A 123 -0.87 3.06 -2.03
N ASN A 124 0.30 2.43 -1.96
CA ASN A 124 1.58 3.09 -2.17
C ASN A 124 1.78 3.55 -3.62
N VAL A 125 1.35 2.75 -4.60
CA VAL A 125 1.29 3.17 -6.01
C VAL A 125 0.36 4.39 -6.16
N GLY A 126 -0.83 4.36 -5.55
CA GLY A 126 -1.77 5.48 -5.54
C GLY A 126 -1.18 6.76 -4.97
N HIS A 127 -0.53 6.68 -3.80
CA HIS A 127 0.16 7.80 -3.18
C HIS A 127 1.24 8.39 -4.10
N ALA A 128 2.05 7.54 -4.73
CA ALA A 128 3.11 7.98 -5.65
C ALA A 128 2.55 8.70 -6.89
N ILE A 129 1.42 8.24 -7.42
CA ILE A 129 0.74 8.91 -8.53
C ILE A 129 0.28 10.30 -8.09
N VAL A 130 -0.42 10.39 -6.96
CA VAL A 130 -0.94 11.67 -6.43
C VAL A 130 0.20 12.64 -6.10
N GLU A 131 1.30 12.16 -5.54
CA GLU A 131 2.51 12.95 -5.28
C GLU A 131 3.07 13.56 -6.58
N ARG A 132 3.01 12.82 -7.69
CA ARG A 132 3.55 13.25 -8.98
C ARG A 132 2.65 14.21 -9.75
N ILE A 133 1.34 13.97 -9.74
CA ILE A 133 0.37 14.69 -10.57
C ILE A 133 -0.43 15.74 -9.79
N GLY A 134 -0.37 15.70 -8.45
CA GLY A 134 -1.17 16.52 -7.56
C GLY A 134 -2.64 16.07 -7.51
N VAL A 135 -3.44 16.85 -6.79
CA VAL A 135 -4.90 16.75 -6.77
C VAL A 135 -5.49 18.02 -7.36
N SER A 136 -6.66 17.93 -7.99
CA SER A 136 -7.34 19.13 -8.47
C SER A 136 -7.71 20.03 -7.28
N GLN A 137 -7.55 21.35 -7.42
CA GLN A 137 -7.90 22.28 -6.35
C GLN A 137 -9.37 22.16 -5.94
N ALA A 138 -10.28 22.00 -6.91
CA ALA A 138 -11.70 21.82 -6.61
C ALA A 138 -11.98 20.58 -5.73
N PHE A 139 -11.26 19.48 -5.97
CA PHE A 139 -11.35 18.28 -5.12
C PHE A 139 -10.77 18.55 -3.72
N ALA A 140 -9.63 19.22 -3.64
CA ALA A 140 -9.01 19.57 -2.37
C ALA A 140 -9.92 20.49 -1.53
N ASP A 141 -10.49 21.53 -2.14
CA ASP A 141 -11.43 22.46 -1.49
C ASP A 141 -12.67 21.73 -0.97
N LEU A 142 -13.22 20.80 -1.77
CA LEU A 142 -14.35 19.96 -1.35
C LEU A 142 -14.00 19.11 -0.12
N ALA A 143 -12.88 18.39 -0.19
CA ALA A 143 -12.44 17.52 0.90
C ALA A 143 -12.17 18.32 2.18
N TRP A 144 -11.51 19.48 2.06
CA TRP A 144 -11.17 20.31 3.23
C TRP A 144 -12.39 20.96 3.87
N LYS A 145 -13.33 21.44 3.07
CA LYS A 145 -14.61 21.95 3.57
C LYS A 145 -15.37 20.89 4.39
N GLN A 146 -15.30 19.62 3.97
CA GLN A 146 -15.95 18.51 4.68
C GLN A 146 -15.24 18.20 6.02
N VAL A 147 -13.91 18.25 6.03
CA VAL A 147 -13.09 18.10 7.25
C VAL A 147 -13.39 19.23 8.24
N GLU A 148 -13.34 20.49 7.81
CA GLU A 148 -13.60 21.66 8.65
C GLU A 148 -15.05 21.69 9.17
N GLY A 149 -16.00 21.22 8.37
CA GLY A 149 -17.40 21.10 8.76
C GLY A 149 -17.70 19.93 9.69
N GLY A 150 -16.78 18.97 9.86
CA GLY A 150 -17.01 17.74 10.61
C GLY A 150 -18.16 16.90 10.04
N VAL A 151 -18.40 16.98 8.73
CA VAL A 151 -19.51 16.29 8.04
C VAL A 151 -19.01 15.05 7.30
N ARG A 152 -19.93 14.09 7.09
CA ARG A 152 -19.65 12.92 6.25
C ARG A 152 -19.62 13.36 4.79
N GLY A 153 -18.43 13.60 4.27
CA GLY A 153 -18.27 14.14 2.93
C GLY A 153 -18.85 13.29 1.78
N GLU A 154 -19.13 13.96 0.66
CA GLU A 154 -19.51 13.37 -0.64
C GLU A 154 -18.51 12.34 -1.19
N THR A 155 -17.30 12.32 -0.64
CA THR A 155 -16.21 11.38 -0.97
C THR A 155 -16.25 10.09 -0.14
N SER A 156 -17.17 9.99 0.83
CA SER A 156 -17.33 8.80 1.68
C SER A 156 -17.97 7.62 0.94
N LEU A 157 -17.71 6.40 1.43
CA LEU A 157 -18.34 5.18 0.90
C LEU A 157 -19.86 5.25 1.03
N ASP A 158 -20.36 5.77 2.15
CA ASP A 158 -21.80 5.95 2.38
C ASP A 158 -22.41 6.88 1.32
N ALA A 159 -21.74 7.99 1.00
CA ALA A 159 -22.18 8.89 -0.07
C ALA A 159 -22.12 8.23 -1.45
N TRP A 160 -21.14 7.35 -1.70
CA TRP A 160 -21.07 6.58 -2.94
C TRP A 160 -22.23 5.57 -3.06
N GLU A 161 -22.50 4.79 -2.01
CA GLU A 161 -23.61 3.83 -1.99
C GLU A 161 -24.97 4.55 -2.07
N ALA A 162 -25.14 5.66 -1.34
CA ALA A 162 -26.35 6.48 -1.43
C ALA A 162 -26.56 7.02 -2.84
N ARG A 163 -25.51 7.51 -3.51
CA ARG A 163 -25.59 8.00 -4.91
C ARG A 163 -25.96 6.87 -5.87
N LYS A 164 -25.38 5.69 -5.69
CA LYS A 164 -25.69 4.48 -6.48
C LYS A 164 -27.14 4.05 -6.28
N GLY A 165 -27.63 4.03 -5.03
CA GLY A 165 -29.02 3.72 -4.71
C GLY A 165 -30.02 4.76 -5.20
N ALA A 166 -29.65 6.05 -5.16
CA ALA A 166 -30.46 7.17 -5.63
C ALA A 166 -30.59 7.24 -7.16
N THR A 167 -29.62 6.69 -7.88
CA THR A 167 -29.57 6.67 -9.36
C THR A 167 -29.94 5.32 -9.97
N GLY A 168 -30.01 4.25 -9.16
CA GLY A 168 -30.42 2.93 -9.57
C GLY A 168 -31.95 2.72 -9.56
N PRO A 169 -32.46 1.71 -10.29
CA PRO A 169 -33.86 1.31 -10.21
C PRO A 169 -34.11 0.52 -8.92
N GLY A 170 -35.02 0.97 -8.06
CA GLY A 170 -35.40 0.26 -6.83
C GLY A 170 -36.56 0.90 -6.07
N SER A 171 -37.17 0.16 -5.15
CA SER A 171 -38.21 0.69 -4.25
C SER A 171 -37.68 1.72 -3.26
N ASP A 172 -36.38 1.66 -2.97
CA ASP A 172 -35.73 2.44 -1.92
C ASP A 172 -35.06 3.71 -2.45
N THR A 173 -35.24 4.03 -3.74
CA THR A 173 -34.59 5.16 -4.41
C THR A 173 -34.83 6.49 -3.69
N GLU A 174 -36.05 6.74 -3.17
CA GLU A 174 -36.36 7.99 -2.44
C GLU A 174 -35.65 8.08 -1.08
N LYS A 175 -35.45 6.95 -0.40
CA LYS A 175 -34.65 6.89 0.83
C LYS A 175 -33.20 7.30 0.53
N TYR A 176 -32.60 6.69 -0.50
CA TYR A 176 -31.22 6.97 -0.87
C TYR A 176 -31.00 8.39 -1.39
N LYS A 177 -32.00 9.02 -2.04
CA LYS A 177 -31.94 10.45 -2.39
C LYS A 177 -31.87 11.34 -1.16
N ASN A 178 -32.68 11.06 -0.14
CA ASN A 178 -32.68 11.83 1.10
C ASN A 178 -31.36 11.66 1.86
N GLU A 179 -30.82 10.44 1.91
CA GLU A 179 -29.51 10.15 2.50
C GLU A 179 -28.38 10.85 1.72
N PHE A 180 -28.45 10.88 0.38
CA PHE A 180 -27.48 11.58 -0.46
C PHE A 180 -27.48 13.10 -0.24
N PHE A 181 -28.65 13.72 -0.06
CA PHE A 181 -28.73 15.17 0.22
C PHE A 181 -28.34 15.55 1.65
N ALA A 182 -28.24 14.57 2.56
CA ALA A 182 -27.88 14.79 3.96
C ALA A 182 -26.39 14.53 4.27
N ALA A 183 -25.64 13.96 3.31
CA ALA A 183 -24.18 13.79 3.36
C ALA A 183 -23.48 15.09 2.91
#